data_AF-A0A926BHG8-F1
#
_entry.id   AF-A0A926BHG8-F1
#
_cell.length_a   1.000
_cell.length_b   1.000
_cell.length_c   1.000
_cell.angle_alpha   90.00
_cell.angle_beta   90.00
_cell.angle_gamma   90.00
#
_symmetry.space_group_name_H-M   'P 1'
#
loop_
_entity.id
_entity.type
_entity.pdbx_description
1 polymer ?
#
loop_
_entity_poly.entity_id
_entity_poly.type
_entity_poly.pdbx_seq_one_letter_code
_entity_poly.pdbx_strand_id
1 'polypeptide(L)'
;MNRRPFSYLLPCALLFAALGSVSCGGGSGYTPAGFTREVAISGLTLPVAMAFAPDGRLFVTEKSGTVRVIKDGSLLPAPFVTIAVNTVNDHGLAGITLDPDFAANGYVYVY
;
A
#
# COMPACT_ATOMS: atom_id res chain seq x y z
N MET A 1 41.20 52.87 11.34
CA MET A 1 39.97 52.58 12.13
C MET A 1 39.27 51.40 11.48
N ASN A 2 39.45 50.11 11.79
CA ASN A 2 39.58 49.35 13.03
C ASN A 2 38.48 49.59 14.06
N ARG A 3 37.35 48.87 13.94
CA ARG A 3 36.57 48.21 15.02
C ARG A 3 35.72 47.05 14.44
N ARG A 4 36.04 45.80 14.79
CA ARG A 4 35.06 44.68 14.85
C ARG A 4 34.26 44.83 16.17
N PRO A 5 33.06 44.25 16.38
CA PRO A 5 33.02 42.83 16.79
C PRO A 5 31.67 42.06 16.63
N PHE A 6 31.74 40.76 16.96
CA PHE A 6 30.70 39.91 17.60
C PHE A 6 29.47 39.48 16.76
N SER A 7 29.36 38.22 16.34
CA SER A 7 29.00 37.01 17.12
C SER A 7 27.53 36.99 17.55
N TYR A 8 26.68 36.31 16.77
CA TYR A 8 25.37 35.82 17.19
C TYR A 8 25.36 34.29 17.05
N LEU A 9 25.70 33.63 18.15
CA LEU A 9 25.15 32.32 18.50
C LEU A 9 23.74 32.57 19.05
N LEU A 10 22.70 32.00 18.43
CA LEU A 10 21.54 31.52 19.19
C LEU A 10 20.82 30.41 18.40
N PRO A 11 20.52 29.26 19.02
CA PRO A 11 20.02 28.08 18.35
C PRO A 11 18.49 28.14 18.25
N CYS A 12 17.92 27.84 17.08
CA CYS A 12 16.48 27.65 16.94
C CYS A 12 16.19 26.15 16.88
N ALA A 13 16.25 25.51 18.05
CA ALA A 13 15.61 24.22 18.25
C ALA A 13 14.10 24.44 18.22
N LEU A 14 13.41 23.89 17.22
CA LEU A 14 11.98 23.55 17.28
C LEU A 14 11.56 22.95 15.93
N LEU A 15 11.42 21.63 15.88
CA LEU A 15 10.43 21.01 15.01
C LEU A 15 9.98 19.69 15.61
N PHE A 16 9.10 19.76 16.61
CA PHE A 16 8.26 18.63 16.99
C PHE A 16 6.87 18.90 16.41
N ALA A 17 6.67 18.50 15.16
CA ALA A 17 5.34 18.38 14.57
C ALA A 17 5.05 16.89 14.39
N ALA A 18 4.61 16.25 15.46
CA ALA A 18 3.99 14.93 15.37
C ALA A 18 2.64 15.12 14.65
N LEU A 19 2.64 14.91 13.33
CA LEU A 19 1.42 14.77 12.55
C LEU A 19 0.71 13.51 13.05
N GLY A 20 -0.33 13.71 13.85
CA GLY A 20 -1.19 12.66 14.34
C GLY A 20 -1.76 11.86 13.17
N SER A 21 -1.60 10.55 13.24
CA SER A 21 -2.10 9.60 12.25
C SER A 21 -3.62 9.76 12.12
N VAL A 22 -4.09 10.14 10.95
CA VAL A 22 -5.50 10.04 10.59
C VAL A 22 -5.82 8.55 10.50
N SER A 23 -6.54 8.02 11.51
CA SER A 23 -7.14 6.70 11.44
C SER A 23 -8.42 6.82 10.62
N CYS A 24 -8.43 6.30 9.38
CA CYS A 24 -9.68 6.08 8.68
C CYS A 24 -10.40 4.89 9.35
N GLY A 25 -11.53 5.18 10.00
CA GLY A 25 -12.33 4.17 10.67
C GLY A 25 -12.76 3.05 9.71
N GLY A 26 -12.51 1.80 10.11
CA GLY A 26 -12.99 0.63 9.39
C GLY A 26 -14.52 0.69 9.29
N GLY A 27 -15.05 0.69 8.07
CA GLY A 27 -16.49 0.88 7.85
C GLY A 27 -17.31 -0.18 8.57
N SER A 28 -18.24 0.23 9.42
CA SER A 28 -19.22 -0.66 10.06
C SER A 28 -20.19 -1.22 9.01
N GLY A 29 -19.82 -2.35 8.42
CA GLY A 29 -20.72 -3.14 7.58
C GLY A 29 -21.46 -4.16 8.44
N TYR A 30 -22.68 -4.48 8.02
CA TYR A 30 -23.46 -5.57 8.61
C TYR A 30 -22.62 -6.85 8.61
N THR A 31 -22.40 -7.41 9.81
CA THR A 31 -21.73 -8.70 9.99
C THR A 31 -22.78 -9.67 10.51
N PRO A 32 -23.12 -10.74 9.77
CA PRO A 32 -24.10 -11.72 10.21
C PRO A 32 -23.69 -12.39 11.54
N ALA A 33 -24.66 -12.91 12.27
CA ALA A 33 -24.39 -13.66 13.49
C ALA A 33 -23.45 -14.85 13.22
N GLY A 34 -22.45 -15.04 14.09
CA GLY A 34 -21.43 -16.08 13.94
C GLY A 34 -20.22 -15.69 13.09
N PHE A 35 -20.18 -14.47 12.53
CA PHE A 35 -19.02 -13.96 11.79
C PHE A 35 -18.36 -12.79 12.53
N THR A 36 -17.05 -12.65 12.34
CA THR A 36 -16.28 -11.48 12.75
C THR A 36 -15.72 -10.79 11.51
N ARG A 37 -15.63 -9.47 11.57
CA ARG A 37 -15.00 -8.65 10.55
C ARG A 37 -13.80 -7.96 11.16
N GLU A 38 -12.66 -8.12 10.52
CA GLU A 38 -11.42 -7.45 10.88
C GLU A 38 -10.77 -6.84 9.65
N VAL A 39 -9.99 -5.78 9.87
CA VAL A 39 -9.17 -5.18 8.82
C VAL A 39 -7.87 -5.97 8.77
N ALA A 40 -7.69 -6.79 7.74
CA ALA A 40 -6.46 -7.55 7.54
C ALA A 40 -5.29 -6.63 7.14
N ILE A 41 -5.52 -5.72 6.18
CA ILE A 41 -4.52 -4.80 5.64
C ILE A 41 -5.18 -3.46 5.30
N SER A 42 -4.47 -2.36 5.57
CA SER A 42 -4.85 -0.99 5.20
C SER A 42 -3.89 -0.41 4.16
N GLY A 43 -4.27 0.71 3.53
CA GLY A 43 -3.38 1.46 2.61
C GLY A 43 -3.43 1.03 1.14
N LEU A 44 -4.41 0.19 0.77
CA LEU A 44 -4.72 -0.13 -0.63
C LEU A 44 -5.66 0.93 -1.24
N THR A 45 -5.50 1.20 -2.53
CA THR A 45 -6.31 2.17 -3.28
C THR A 45 -7.15 1.45 -4.33
N LEU A 46 -8.47 1.36 -4.12
CA LEU A 46 -9.41 0.67 -5.02
C LEU A 46 -8.92 -0.75 -5.44
N PRO A 47 -8.71 -1.67 -4.47
CA PRO A 47 -8.32 -3.04 -4.78
C PRO A 47 -9.44 -3.77 -5.54
N VAL A 48 -9.10 -4.55 -6.56
CA VAL A 48 -10.06 -5.21 -7.47
C VAL A 48 -9.98 -6.73 -7.39
N ALA A 49 -8.77 -7.31 -7.37
CA ALA A 49 -8.56 -8.75 -7.28
C ALA A 49 -7.34 -9.10 -6.43
N MET A 50 -7.22 -10.36 -6.02
CA MET A 50 -6.09 -10.84 -5.23
C MET A 50 -5.80 -12.33 -5.47
N ALA A 51 -4.52 -12.72 -5.34
CA ALA A 51 -4.06 -14.09 -5.47
C ALA A 51 -3.01 -14.44 -4.41
N PHE A 52 -3.20 -15.57 -3.73
CA PHE A 52 -2.23 -16.12 -2.77
C PHE A 52 -1.13 -16.88 -3.50
N ALA A 53 0.11 -16.56 -3.19
CA ALA A 53 1.26 -17.32 -3.61
C ALA A 53 1.60 -18.44 -2.62
N PRO A 54 2.16 -19.57 -3.11
CA PRO A 54 2.58 -20.68 -2.27
C PRO A 54 3.71 -20.32 -1.30
N ASP A 55 4.41 -19.20 -1.51
CA ASP A 55 5.47 -18.70 -0.63
C ASP A 55 4.96 -17.77 0.49
N GLY A 56 3.64 -17.63 0.64
CA GLY A 56 2.99 -16.83 1.69
C GLY A 56 2.77 -15.37 1.33
N ARG A 57 3.15 -14.92 0.12
CA ARG A 57 2.79 -13.58 -0.36
C ARG A 57 1.34 -13.52 -0.84
N LEU A 58 0.70 -12.38 -0.67
CA LEU A 58 -0.59 -12.05 -1.29
C LEU A 58 -0.39 -10.92 -2.29
N PHE A 59 -0.70 -11.17 -3.55
CA PHE A 59 -0.70 -10.17 -4.61
C PHE A 59 -2.09 -9.54 -4.70
N VAL A 60 -2.17 -8.22 -4.79
CA VAL A 60 -3.43 -7.48 -4.88
C VAL A 60 -3.35 -6.50 -6.04
N THR A 61 -4.34 -6.51 -6.92
CA THR A 61 -4.46 -5.53 -8.01
C THR A 61 -5.24 -4.31 -7.55
N GLU A 62 -4.76 -3.13 -7.90
CA GLU A 62 -5.47 -1.87 -7.79
C GLU A 62 -5.95 -1.45 -9.17
N LYS A 63 -7.15 -0.87 -9.24
CA LYS A 63 -7.79 -0.47 -10.51
C LYS A 63 -6.87 0.38 -11.41
N SER A 64 -6.01 1.19 -10.81
CA SER A 64 -5.06 2.08 -11.49
C SER A 64 -3.94 1.37 -12.26
N GLY A 65 -3.89 0.03 -12.24
CA GLY A 65 -2.85 -0.74 -12.92
C GLY A 65 -1.67 -1.12 -12.02
N THR A 66 -1.79 -0.91 -10.71
CA THR A 66 -0.73 -1.25 -9.75
C THR A 66 -0.98 -2.63 -9.15
N VAL A 67 0.06 -3.46 -9.08
CA VAL A 67 0.06 -4.70 -8.30
C VAL A 67 0.83 -4.46 -7.01
N ARG A 68 0.14 -4.63 -5.88
CA ARG A 68 0.69 -4.53 -4.53
C ARG A 68 1.00 -5.92 -3.98
N VAL A 69 1.96 -6.01 -3.07
CA VAL A 69 2.31 -7.27 -2.40
C VAL A 69 2.19 -7.08 -0.91
N ILE A 70 1.51 -8.01 -0.28
CA ILE A 70 1.46 -8.19 1.17
C ILE A 70 2.34 -9.38 1.51
N LYS A 71 3.19 -9.22 2.50
CA LYS A 71 4.07 -10.27 3.01
C LYS A 71 4.18 -10.11 4.52
N ASP A 72 4.11 -11.22 5.26
CA ASP A 72 4.25 -11.23 6.72
C ASP A 72 3.26 -10.26 7.41
N GLY A 73 2.02 -10.22 6.92
CA GLY A 73 0.96 -9.35 7.44
C GLY A 73 1.14 -7.86 7.16
N SER A 74 2.09 -7.47 6.30
CA SER A 74 2.40 -6.07 5.99
C SER A 74 2.36 -5.78 4.50
N LEU A 75 1.79 -4.63 4.13
CA LEU A 75 1.86 -4.11 2.77
C LEU A 75 3.28 -3.62 2.47
N LEU A 76 3.92 -4.18 1.44
CA LEU A 76 5.26 -3.74 1.04
C LEU A 76 5.21 -2.29 0.52
N PRO A 77 6.23 -1.46 0.81
CA PRO A 77 6.23 -0.05 0.37
C PRO A 77 6.20 0.08 -1.15
N ALA A 78 7.09 -0.66 -1.83
CA ALA A 78 7.19 -0.66 -3.28
C ALA A 78 6.10 -1.56 -3.90
N PRO A 79 5.47 -1.12 -5.00
CA PRO A 79 4.62 -2.00 -5.79
C PRO A 79 5.45 -3.10 -6.45
N PHE A 80 4.81 -4.23 -6.78
CA PHE A 80 5.43 -5.28 -7.57
C PHE A 80 5.60 -4.85 -9.03
N VAL A 81 4.54 -4.27 -9.60
CA VAL A 81 4.56 -3.67 -10.93
C VAL A 81 3.48 -2.60 -11.05
N THR A 82 3.70 -1.62 -11.91
CA THR A 82 2.68 -0.66 -12.34
C THR A 82 2.59 -0.68 -13.86
N ILE A 83 1.39 -0.86 -14.38
CA ILE A 83 1.09 -0.98 -15.81
C ILE A 83 0.16 0.17 -16.18
N ALA A 84 0.43 0.85 -17.30
CA ALA A 84 -0.44 1.90 -17.78
C ALA A 84 -1.77 1.29 -18.28
N VAL A 85 -2.88 1.69 -17.67
CA VAL A 85 -4.24 1.25 -18.02
C VAL A 85 -5.18 2.44 -18.12
N ASN A 86 -6.27 2.29 -18.87
CA ASN A 86 -7.39 3.22 -18.79
C ASN A 86 -8.18 2.94 -17.50
N THR A 87 -8.56 3.98 -16.75
CA THR A 87 -9.25 3.85 -15.45
C THR A 87 -10.66 4.44 -15.44
N VAL A 88 -11.18 4.83 -16.61
CA VAL A 88 -12.52 5.40 -16.76
C VAL A 88 -13.59 4.33 -16.50
N ASN A 89 -14.60 4.66 -15.69
CA ASN A 89 -15.71 3.76 -15.33
C ASN A 89 -15.21 2.42 -14.78
N ASP A 90 -15.54 1.28 -15.37
CA ASP A 90 -15.10 -0.04 -14.91
C ASP A 90 -13.81 -0.52 -15.59
N HIS A 91 -13.13 0.35 -16.35
CA HIS A 91 -11.84 0.03 -16.92
C HIS A 91 -10.76 0.03 -15.84
N GLY A 92 -9.69 -0.71 -16.08
CA GLY A 92 -8.52 -0.79 -15.22
C GLY A 92 -8.00 -2.21 -15.19
N LEU A 93 -7.17 -2.51 -14.19
CA LEU A 93 -6.78 -3.87 -13.90
C LEU A 93 -7.96 -4.62 -13.25
N ALA A 94 -8.37 -5.74 -13.84
CA ALA A 94 -9.55 -6.49 -13.44
C ALA A 94 -9.21 -7.76 -12.67
N GLY A 95 -8.05 -8.36 -12.93
CA GLY A 95 -7.70 -9.63 -12.31
C GLY A 95 -6.22 -9.96 -12.26
N ILE A 96 -5.93 -11.01 -11.49
CA ILE A 96 -4.60 -11.58 -11.31
C ILE A 96 -4.71 -13.08 -11.06
N THR A 97 -3.82 -13.85 -11.66
CA THR A 97 -3.61 -15.25 -11.32
C THR A 97 -2.12 -15.57 -11.33
N LEU A 98 -1.72 -16.50 -10.49
CA LEU A 98 -0.36 -17.04 -10.49
C LEU A 98 -0.34 -18.31 -11.33
N ASP A 99 0.81 -18.56 -11.95
CA ASP A 99 1.04 -19.81 -12.64
C ASP A 99 0.99 -21.00 -11.64
N PRO A 100 0.43 -22.16 -12.01
CA PRO A 100 0.44 -23.33 -11.13
C PRO A 100 1.86 -23.72 -10.65
N ASP A 101 2.88 -23.50 -11.50
CA ASP A 101 4.29 -23.74 -11.19
C ASP A 101 5.02 -22.47 -10.70
N PHE A 102 4.29 -21.49 -10.12
CA PHE A 102 4.83 -20.21 -9.66
C PHE A 102 6.07 -20.34 -8.77
N ALA A 103 6.13 -21.37 -7.92
CA ALA A 103 7.29 -21.60 -7.05
C ALA A 103 8.58 -21.88 -7.85
N ALA A 104 8.47 -22.39 -9.07
CA ALA A 104 9.59 -22.67 -9.97
C ALA A 104 9.82 -21.56 -11.00
N ASN A 105 8.76 -20.97 -11.56
CA ASN A 105 8.87 -20.06 -12.71
C ASN A 105 8.61 -18.57 -12.39
N GLY A 106 7.93 -18.27 -11.28
CA GLY A 106 7.60 -16.90 -10.87
C GLY A 106 6.62 -16.16 -11.78
N TYR A 107 5.85 -16.85 -12.64
CA TYR A 107 4.94 -16.20 -13.57
C TYR A 107 3.65 -15.70 -12.92
N VAL A 108 3.31 -14.46 -13.24
CA VAL A 108 2.10 -13.75 -12.78
C VAL A 108 1.37 -13.24 -14.02
N TYR A 109 0.08 -13.54 -14.13
CA TYR A 109 -0.78 -13.06 -15.20
C TYR A 109 -1.76 -12.05 -14.63
N VAL A 110 -1.94 -10.94 -15.35
CA VAL A 110 -2.90 -9.90 -15.00
C VAL A 110 -3.74 -9.56 -16.24
N TYR A 111 -4.99 -9.17 -16.03
CA TYR A 111 -5.94 -8.86 -17.09
C TYR A 111 -6.91 -7.77 -16.68
#